data_AF-A0A4U6X096-F1
#
_entry.id   AF-A0A4U6X096-F1
#
_cell.length_a   1.000
_cell.length_b   1.000
_cell.length_c   1.000
_cell.angle_alpha   90.00
_cell.angle_beta   90.00
_cell.angle_gamma   90.00
#
_symmetry.space_group_name_H-M   'P 1'
#
loop_
_entity.id
_entity.type
_entity.pdbx_description
1 polymer ?
#
loop_
_entity_poly.entity_id
_entity_poly.type
_entity_poly.pdbx_seq_one_letter_code
_entity_poly.pdbx_strand_id
1 'polypeptide(L)'
;MSEPRSVAIVGAGIFGLSLAVALSKRQHCVTVFDRYRYDETNCEPDLDGTTQAASVDHDKIFRASYGTKLHYQRLALESRAAWERIDERRRQEDGDAGSDLFNGCGMLRVQPAADLDPLERETLSNFERDGLRDSQFVKSDSADRGRAAERGWDDKVLLEFGIPQASPPPPPPPQTYEAVLDSLAGFTKCSEACAYFYQLALRQGVTFRFGPERGAFDSIIEDGPSTAGRRRAVGLKTKDEASHRADVVVVVVVVAAGSFSTQLLPELSHHLESSAGSVATFKIDKRDAALWDKYSPERFPVITWRSAARDPSGKDSRGVYVLPRAVDGLIKVGFRGIKFTNFQPAPSGTGFKQDEKWSVPLPPADCRAVPEPTREAIRRFVSIFLLEFADADFNSTKLFWHTDSLDNSFVIDHVPTYADGSMFVATGGSGHGAKFLPVLGEAADILQNEDQSTSFMRSHWRWREGIHRGNGLEEGPNGPRNSGK
;
A
#
# COMPACT_ATOMS: atom_id res chain seq x y z
N MET A 1 16.76 25.64 13.16
CA MET A 1 15.53 25.38 12.39
C MET A 1 15.73 26.04 11.04
N SER A 2 15.52 25.31 9.93
CA SER A 2 15.55 25.91 8.59
C SER A 2 14.43 26.94 8.46
N GLU A 3 14.63 27.96 7.60
CA GLU A 3 13.62 28.99 7.40
C GLU A 3 12.30 28.40 6.83
N PRO A 4 11.13 28.91 7.25
CA PRO A 4 9.85 28.56 6.64
C PRO A 4 9.89 28.73 5.12
N ARG A 5 9.40 27.71 4.41
CA ARG A 5 9.35 27.68 2.93
C ARG A 5 7.92 27.49 2.45
N SER A 6 7.58 28.05 1.29
CA SER A 6 6.38 27.68 0.53
C SER A 6 6.61 26.33 -0.15
N VAL A 7 5.67 25.41 0.04
CA VAL A 7 5.69 24.03 -0.45
C VAL A 7 4.41 23.70 -1.20
N ALA A 8 4.54 23.39 -2.49
CA ALA A 8 3.47 22.80 -3.28
C ALA A 8 3.60 21.27 -3.28
N ILE A 9 2.53 20.54 -3.00
CA ILE A 9 2.45 19.07 -2.98
C ILE A 9 1.46 18.61 -4.05
N VAL A 10 1.86 17.67 -4.92
CA VAL A 10 1.00 17.16 -6.01
C VAL A 10 0.40 15.81 -5.65
N GLY A 11 -0.81 15.84 -5.11
CA GLY A 11 -1.76 14.77 -4.79
C GLY A 11 -2.04 14.66 -3.28
N ALA A 12 -3.17 14.08 -2.92
CA ALA A 12 -3.74 14.05 -1.59
C ALA A 12 -4.09 12.62 -1.14
N GLY A 13 -3.30 11.63 -1.58
CA GLY A 13 -3.34 10.28 -1.01
C GLY A 13 -2.35 10.11 0.15
N ILE A 14 -1.95 8.86 0.41
CA ILE A 14 -1.21 8.45 1.61
C ILE A 14 0.04 9.31 1.88
N PHE A 15 0.96 9.40 0.92
CA PHE A 15 2.23 10.12 1.12
C PHE A 15 2.02 11.62 1.27
N GLY A 16 1.14 12.21 0.47
CA GLY A 16 0.93 13.66 0.45
C GLY A 16 0.22 14.17 1.68
N LEU A 17 -0.81 13.47 2.14
CA LEU A 17 -1.50 13.82 3.38
C LEU A 17 -0.57 13.71 4.59
N SER A 18 0.23 12.63 4.66
CA SER A 18 1.22 12.46 5.72
C SER A 18 2.24 13.59 5.73
N LEU A 19 2.80 13.92 4.55
CA LEU A 19 3.81 14.96 4.42
C LEU A 19 3.24 16.36 4.64
N ALA A 20 2.02 16.65 4.19
CA ALA A 20 1.35 17.93 4.40
C ALA A 20 1.21 18.26 5.88
N VAL A 21 0.74 17.28 6.68
CA VAL A 21 0.66 17.39 8.14
C VAL A 21 2.06 17.61 8.75
N ALA A 22 3.06 16.85 8.30
CA ALA A 22 4.39 16.91 8.87
C ALA A 22 5.15 18.21 8.54
N LEU A 23 5.00 18.74 7.33
CA LEU A 23 5.61 20.00 6.89
C LEU A 23 4.90 21.21 7.53
N SER A 24 3.58 21.18 7.63
CA SER A 24 2.82 22.24 8.31
C SER A 24 3.19 22.35 9.79
N LYS A 25 3.35 21.23 10.50
CA LYS A 25 3.91 21.21 11.88
C LYS A 25 5.30 21.82 12.01
N ARG A 26 6.08 21.79 10.93
CA ARG A 26 7.41 22.42 10.83
C ARG A 26 7.34 23.87 10.33
N GLN A 27 6.16 24.49 10.38
CA GLN A 27 5.89 25.88 10.03
C GLN A 27 6.08 26.23 8.54
N HIS A 28 6.08 25.23 7.65
CA HIS A 28 6.03 25.49 6.21
C HIS A 28 4.63 25.89 5.75
N CYS A 29 4.55 26.74 4.73
CA CYS A 29 3.30 27.08 4.06
C CYS A 29 3.01 26.01 2.99
N VAL A 30 1.98 25.18 3.19
CA VAL A 30 1.72 24.01 2.34
C VAL A 30 0.45 24.19 1.52
N THR A 31 0.55 23.96 0.20
CA THR A 31 -0.60 23.82 -0.69
C THR A 31 -0.59 22.45 -1.37
N VAL A 32 -1.71 21.72 -1.29
CA VAL A 32 -1.86 20.38 -1.88
C VAL A 32 -2.82 20.45 -3.08
N PHE A 33 -2.44 19.83 -4.20
CA PHE A 33 -3.19 19.80 -5.46
C PHE A 33 -3.63 18.37 -5.78
N ASP A 34 -4.91 18.12 -6.06
CA ASP A 34 -5.38 16.81 -6.51
C ASP A 34 -6.44 16.90 -7.60
N ARG A 35 -6.42 15.97 -8.55
CA ARG A 35 -7.45 15.89 -9.60
C ARG A 35 -8.80 15.38 -9.08
N TYR A 36 -8.82 14.62 -7.98
CA TYR A 36 -10.06 14.09 -7.40
C TYR A 36 -10.65 15.05 -6.38
N ARG A 37 -11.98 14.99 -6.23
CA ARG A 37 -12.77 15.86 -5.35
C ARG A 37 -12.98 15.25 -3.97
N TYR A 38 -11.89 15.08 -3.23
CA TYR A 38 -11.96 14.51 -1.88
C TYR A 38 -12.69 15.42 -0.87
N ASP A 39 -12.81 16.71 -1.17
CA ASP A 39 -13.70 17.65 -0.48
C ASP A 39 -15.17 17.26 -0.57
N GLU A 40 -15.58 16.67 -1.70
CA GLU A 40 -16.97 16.26 -1.95
C GLU A 40 -17.20 14.79 -1.58
N THR A 41 -16.22 13.92 -1.82
CA THR A 41 -16.35 12.48 -1.58
C THR A 41 -15.90 12.02 -0.20
N ASN A 42 -15.28 12.90 0.60
CA ASN A 42 -14.69 12.55 1.89
C ASN A 42 -13.73 11.34 1.81
N CYS A 43 -12.98 11.24 0.69
CA CYS A 43 -12.10 10.10 0.37
C CYS A 43 -12.81 8.74 0.28
N GLU A 44 -14.14 8.69 0.24
CA GLU A 44 -14.88 7.43 0.18
C GLU A 44 -14.67 6.70 -1.15
N PRO A 45 -14.68 5.35 -1.14
CA PRO A 45 -14.66 4.56 -2.36
C PRO A 45 -15.87 4.84 -3.21
N ASP A 46 -15.65 5.25 -4.47
CA ASP A 46 -16.75 5.49 -5.38
C ASP A 46 -17.33 4.17 -5.90
N LEU A 47 -18.66 4.05 -5.85
CA LEU A 47 -19.39 2.89 -6.37
C LEU A 47 -19.21 2.76 -7.89
N ASP A 48 -19.07 3.89 -8.58
CA ASP A 48 -18.91 3.94 -10.03
C ASP A 48 -17.48 3.63 -10.50
N GLY A 49 -16.52 3.46 -9.59
CA GLY A 49 -15.15 3.02 -9.91
C GLY A 49 -14.35 3.98 -10.80
N THR A 50 -14.76 5.24 -10.88
CA THR A 50 -14.07 6.32 -11.61
C THR A 50 -12.79 6.77 -10.89
N THR A 51 -12.72 6.56 -9.58
CA THR A 51 -11.56 6.90 -8.75
C THR A 51 -10.52 5.79 -8.78
N GLN A 52 -9.34 6.12 -9.32
CA GLN A 52 -8.21 5.18 -9.48
C GLN A 52 -7.12 5.34 -8.42
N ALA A 53 -7.36 6.14 -7.38
CA ALA A 53 -6.38 6.34 -6.32
C ALA A 53 -6.25 5.08 -5.45
N ALA A 54 -5.03 4.55 -5.30
CA ALA A 54 -4.77 3.36 -4.47
C ALA A 54 -5.11 3.56 -2.98
N SER A 55 -5.16 4.82 -2.54
CA SER A 55 -5.53 5.26 -1.20
C SER A 55 -7.03 5.21 -0.92
N VAL A 56 -7.86 5.19 -1.98
CA VAL A 56 -9.31 5.09 -1.87
C VAL A 56 -9.68 3.62 -1.86
N ASP A 57 -9.90 3.10 -0.66
CA ASP A 57 -10.22 1.71 -0.37
C ASP A 57 -10.81 1.62 1.04
N HIS A 58 -11.71 0.68 1.28
CA HIS A 58 -12.27 0.46 2.62
C HIS A 58 -11.15 0.12 3.60
N ASP A 59 -10.39 -0.93 3.31
CA ASP A 59 -9.41 -1.48 4.25
C ASP A 59 -8.06 -1.80 3.58
N LYS A 60 -6.95 -1.71 4.31
CA LYS A 60 -5.64 -2.17 3.83
C LYS A 60 -4.95 -2.99 4.92
N ILE A 61 -4.26 -4.06 4.52
CA ILE A 61 -3.55 -4.92 5.47
C ILE A 61 -2.46 -4.13 6.19
N PHE A 62 -2.50 -4.24 7.51
CA PHE A 62 -1.43 -3.86 8.41
C PHE A 62 -0.67 -5.10 8.87
N ARG A 63 0.66 -5.07 8.77
CA ARG A 63 1.53 -6.13 9.32
C ARG A 63 2.95 -5.62 9.48
N ALA A 64 3.66 -6.12 10.48
CA ALA A 64 5.08 -5.88 10.71
C ALA A 64 5.98 -7.03 10.21
N SER A 65 5.40 -8.16 9.80
CA SER A 65 6.17 -9.26 9.21
C SER A 65 6.77 -8.87 7.85
N TYR A 66 8.09 -8.69 7.80
CA TYR A 66 8.81 -8.30 6.58
C TYR A 66 9.91 -9.30 6.18
N GLY A 67 9.95 -10.47 6.83
CA GLY A 67 10.99 -11.48 6.61
C GLY A 67 12.36 -10.90 6.95
N THR A 68 13.24 -10.82 5.96
CA THR A 68 14.60 -10.32 6.11
C THR A 68 14.73 -8.80 6.07
N LYS A 69 13.66 -8.05 5.74
CA LYS A 69 13.68 -6.59 5.65
C LYS A 69 13.39 -5.92 7.01
N LEU A 70 14.33 -6.04 7.96
CA LEU A 70 14.17 -5.57 9.34
C LEU A 70 13.88 -4.06 9.48
N HIS A 71 14.41 -3.23 8.58
CA HIS A 71 14.11 -1.79 8.58
C HIS A 71 12.61 -1.51 8.38
N TYR A 72 11.94 -2.25 7.49
CA TYR A 72 10.48 -2.12 7.32
C TYR A 72 9.68 -2.77 8.45
N GLN A 73 10.20 -3.81 9.10
CA GLN A 73 9.59 -4.36 10.32
C GLN A 73 9.56 -3.29 11.42
N ARG A 74 10.70 -2.65 11.68
CA ARG A 74 10.81 -1.57 12.68
C ARG A 74 9.92 -0.37 12.36
N LEU A 75 9.96 0.11 11.12
CA LEU A 75 9.07 1.19 10.67
C LEU A 75 7.58 0.81 10.82
N ALA A 76 7.23 -0.45 10.58
CA ALA A 76 5.85 -0.91 10.74
C ALA A 76 5.44 -0.92 12.22
N LEU A 77 6.34 -1.27 13.14
CA LEU A 77 6.06 -1.20 14.58
C LEU A 77 5.89 0.25 15.05
N GLU A 78 6.74 1.18 14.60
CA GLU A 78 6.55 2.62 14.85
C GLU A 78 5.20 3.11 14.32
N SER A 79 4.84 2.66 13.11
CA SER A 79 3.55 2.97 12.51
C SER A 79 2.37 2.38 13.29
N ARG A 80 2.52 1.17 13.85
CA ARG A 80 1.49 0.55 14.69
C ARG A 80 1.23 1.41 15.92
N ALA A 81 2.30 1.76 16.64
CA ALA A 81 2.21 2.59 17.83
C ALA A 81 1.61 3.96 17.51
N ALA A 82 1.87 4.50 16.31
CA ALA A 82 1.27 5.75 15.86
C ALA A 82 -0.23 5.62 15.56
N TRP A 83 -0.67 4.50 14.96
CA TRP A 83 -2.10 4.20 14.78
C TRP A 83 -2.83 4.07 16.12
N GLU A 84 -2.29 3.28 17.04
CA GLU A 84 -2.89 3.07 18.37
C GLU A 84 -3.06 4.39 19.14
N ARG A 85 -2.07 5.29 19.05
CA ARG A 85 -2.14 6.66 19.63
C ARG A 85 -3.20 7.53 18.95
N ILE A 86 -3.36 7.42 17.63
CA ILE A 86 -4.40 8.16 16.91
C ILE A 86 -5.78 7.68 17.38
N ASP A 87 -5.98 6.37 17.45
CA ASP A 87 -7.25 5.78 17.86
C ASP A 87 -7.57 6.09 19.32
N GLU A 88 -6.58 6.05 20.21
CA GLU A 88 -6.76 6.47 21.61
C GLU A 88 -7.26 7.91 21.73
N ARG A 89 -6.65 8.84 21.00
CA ARG A 89 -7.09 10.24 20.97
C ARG A 89 -8.50 10.37 20.38
N ARG A 90 -8.80 9.67 19.28
CA ARG A 90 -10.13 9.70 18.66
C ARG A 90 -11.21 9.21 19.62
N ARG A 91 -10.96 8.13 20.36
CA ARG A 91 -11.89 7.65 21.40
C ARG A 91 -12.14 8.68 22.50
N GLN A 92 -11.12 9.46 22.88
CA GLN A 92 -11.27 10.54 23.85
C GLN A 92 -12.08 11.74 23.30
N GLU A 93 -11.97 12.03 22.01
CA GLU A 93 -12.67 13.13 21.34
C GLU A 93 -14.13 12.77 21.00
N ASP A 94 -14.36 11.58 20.44
CA ASP A 94 -15.64 11.16 19.85
C ASP A 94 -16.50 10.27 20.78
N GLY A 95 -15.90 9.67 21.81
CA GLY A 95 -16.58 8.79 22.77
C GLY A 95 -17.01 7.42 22.22
N ASP A 96 -16.63 7.06 20.99
CA ASP A 96 -16.99 5.80 20.33
C ASP A 96 -15.76 5.01 19.85
N ALA A 97 -15.66 3.75 20.26
CA ALA A 97 -14.63 2.81 19.79
C ALA A 97 -14.83 2.39 18.33
N GLY A 98 -16.03 2.56 17.76
CA GLY A 98 -16.30 2.36 16.33
C GLY A 98 -15.52 3.30 15.40
N SER A 99 -14.96 4.38 15.96
CA SER A 99 -14.17 5.39 15.24
C SER A 99 -12.71 5.02 14.99
N ASP A 100 -12.25 3.87 15.48
CA ASP A 100 -10.86 3.41 15.32
C ASP A 100 -10.52 3.24 13.83
N LEU A 101 -9.35 3.75 13.43
CA LEU A 101 -8.82 3.66 12.08
C LEU A 101 -7.95 2.42 11.88
N PHE A 102 -7.39 1.85 12.96
CA PHE A 102 -6.64 0.61 12.94
C PHE A 102 -7.37 -0.47 13.74
N ASN A 103 -7.64 -1.59 13.08
CA ASN A 103 -8.18 -2.78 13.73
C ASN A 103 -7.08 -3.83 13.85
N GLY A 104 -6.68 -4.12 15.09
CA GLY A 104 -5.68 -5.13 15.43
C GLY A 104 -6.24 -6.56 15.44
N CYS A 105 -7.02 -6.97 14.44
CA CYS A 105 -7.64 -8.30 14.38
C CYS A 105 -6.65 -9.47 14.24
N GLY A 106 -5.35 -9.19 14.12
CA GLY A 106 -4.33 -10.19 13.83
C GLY A 106 -4.30 -10.61 12.35
N MET A 107 -3.24 -11.32 11.99
CA MET A 107 -3.06 -11.89 10.66
C MET A 107 -2.54 -13.32 10.73
N LEU A 108 -3.27 -14.25 10.11
CA LEU A 108 -2.89 -15.64 9.96
C LEU A 108 -2.11 -15.82 8.65
N ARG A 109 -0.82 -16.15 8.77
CA ARG A 109 0.07 -16.47 7.65
C ARG A 109 0.06 -17.97 7.39
N VAL A 110 -0.80 -18.39 6.48
CA VAL A 110 -0.98 -19.81 6.15
C VAL A 110 0.09 -20.24 5.15
N GLN A 111 0.75 -21.34 5.47
CA GLN A 111 1.81 -21.93 4.66
C GLN A 111 1.23 -22.75 3.49
N PRO A 112 1.98 -22.98 2.41
CA PRO A 112 1.53 -23.83 1.30
C PRO A 112 1.51 -25.33 1.66
N ALA A 113 2.00 -25.71 2.84
CA ALA A 113 2.17 -27.10 3.28
C ALA A 113 1.84 -27.26 4.78
N ALA A 114 1.99 -28.48 5.29
CA ALA A 114 1.81 -28.81 6.71
C ALA A 114 2.99 -28.40 7.61
N ASP A 115 4.05 -27.81 7.04
CA ASP A 115 5.24 -27.37 7.76
C ASP A 115 5.55 -25.89 7.48
N LEU A 116 6.24 -25.24 8.43
CA LEU A 116 6.78 -23.89 8.25
C LEU A 116 7.89 -23.88 7.20
N ASP A 117 7.74 -23.01 6.19
CA ASP A 117 8.79 -22.78 5.20
C ASP A 117 10.01 -22.05 5.82
N PRO A 118 11.19 -22.07 5.16
CA PRO A 118 12.38 -21.42 5.70
C PRO A 118 12.23 -19.91 5.94
N LEU A 119 11.43 -19.21 5.12
CA LEU A 119 11.23 -17.77 5.22
C LEU A 119 10.35 -17.42 6.43
N GLU A 120 9.33 -18.22 6.74
CA GLU A 120 8.50 -18.06 7.92
C GLU A 120 9.30 -18.35 9.20
N ARG A 121 10.17 -19.36 9.19
CA ARG A 121 11.10 -19.61 10.31
C ARG A 121 12.06 -18.45 10.54
N GLU A 122 12.64 -17.89 9.47
CA GLU A 122 13.48 -16.69 9.58
C GLU A 122 12.67 -15.47 10.05
N THR A 123 11.41 -15.35 9.62
CA THR A 123 10.50 -14.31 10.12
C THR A 123 10.30 -14.44 11.63
N LEU A 124 10.00 -15.63 12.14
CA LEU A 124 9.87 -15.89 13.57
C LEU A 124 11.15 -15.58 14.35
N SER A 125 12.31 -15.98 13.83
CA SER A 125 13.60 -15.72 14.46
C SER A 125 13.92 -14.21 14.49
N ASN A 126 13.50 -13.45 13.47
CA ASN A 126 13.64 -12.00 13.47
C ASN A 126 12.71 -11.30 14.47
N PHE A 127 11.48 -11.80 14.65
CA PHE A 127 10.62 -11.31 15.74
C PHE A 127 11.23 -11.63 17.11
N GLU A 128 11.84 -12.80 17.28
CA GLU A 128 12.55 -13.16 18.51
C GLU A 128 13.74 -12.23 18.79
N ARG A 129 14.57 -11.93 17.77
CA ARG A 129 15.69 -10.98 17.87
C ARG A 129 15.26 -9.57 18.30
N ASP A 130 14.08 -9.14 17.86
CA ASP A 130 13.50 -7.85 18.25
C ASP A 130 12.66 -7.94 19.57
N GLY A 131 12.63 -9.09 20.25
CA GLY A 131 11.91 -9.28 21.52
C GLY A 131 10.39 -9.42 21.39
N LEU A 132 9.91 -9.79 20.21
CA LEU A 132 8.49 -9.84 19.82
C LEU A 132 7.95 -11.26 19.59
N ARG A 133 8.70 -12.32 19.95
CA ARG A 133 8.29 -13.72 19.75
C ARG A 133 6.94 -14.05 20.39
N ASP A 134 6.63 -13.42 21.52
CA ASP A 134 5.37 -13.58 22.26
C ASP A 134 4.13 -13.08 21.52
N SER A 135 4.32 -12.31 20.45
CA SER A 135 3.23 -11.83 19.59
C SER A 135 2.90 -12.76 18.43
N GLN A 136 3.74 -13.78 18.20
CA GLN A 136 3.61 -14.77 17.13
C GLN A 136 3.14 -16.10 17.72
N PHE A 137 2.19 -16.77 17.07
CA PHE A 137 1.65 -18.04 17.53
C PHE A 137 1.66 -19.06 16.39
N VAL A 138 2.55 -20.05 16.49
CA VAL A 138 2.63 -21.19 15.57
C VAL A 138 1.52 -22.16 15.90
N LYS A 139 0.68 -22.50 14.91
CA LYS A 139 -0.51 -23.33 15.11
C LYS A 139 -0.18 -24.73 15.66
N SER A 140 0.89 -25.37 15.19
CA SER A 140 1.29 -26.70 15.66
C SER A 140 1.97 -26.72 17.04
N ASP A 141 2.44 -25.58 17.55
CA ASP A 141 3.17 -25.50 18.81
C ASP A 141 2.21 -25.42 20.01
N SER A 142 2.33 -26.38 20.94
CA SER A 142 1.42 -26.48 22.08
C SER A 142 1.57 -25.34 23.08
N ALA A 143 2.78 -24.78 23.25
CA ALA A 143 3.00 -23.64 24.11
C ALA A 143 2.40 -22.38 23.49
N ASP A 144 2.55 -22.19 22.17
CA ASP A 144 1.93 -21.08 21.44
C ASP A 144 0.40 -21.16 21.50
N ARG A 145 -0.20 -22.34 21.36
CA ARG A 145 -1.64 -22.54 21.55
C ARG A 145 -2.10 -22.19 22.96
N GLY A 146 -1.34 -22.59 23.99
CA GLY A 146 -1.62 -22.21 25.38
C GLY A 146 -1.60 -20.69 25.57
N ARG A 147 -0.54 -20.02 25.09
CA ARG A 147 -0.43 -18.55 25.16
C ARG A 147 -1.50 -17.83 24.35
N ALA A 148 -1.91 -18.39 23.21
CA ALA A 148 -2.99 -17.83 22.40
C ALA A 148 -4.31 -17.88 23.15
N ALA A 149 -4.66 -19.00 23.79
CA ALA A 149 -5.87 -19.13 24.59
C ALA A 149 -5.89 -18.16 25.79
N GLU A 150 -4.77 -18.01 26.50
CA GLU A 150 -4.64 -17.04 27.60
C GLU A 150 -4.86 -15.59 27.15
N ARG A 151 -4.57 -15.29 25.88
CA ARG A 151 -4.63 -13.95 25.29
C ARG A 151 -5.85 -13.73 24.38
N GLY A 152 -6.79 -14.68 24.32
CA GLY A 152 -8.02 -14.58 23.52
C GLY A 152 -7.82 -14.69 22.00
N TRP A 153 -6.80 -15.43 21.56
CA TRP A 153 -6.46 -15.66 20.15
C TRP A 153 -6.77 -17.09 19.67
N ASP A 154 -7.30 -17.95 20.54
CA ASP A 154 -7.63 -19.35 20.27
C ASP A 154 -8.58 -19.50 19.08
N ASP A 155 -9.67 -18.72 19.04
CA ASP A 155 -10.64 -18.71 17.92
C ASP A 155 -9.98 -18.46 16.54
N LYS A 156 -8.83 -17.79 16.52
CA LYS A 156 -8.12 -17.38 15.29
C LYS A 156 -6.95 -18.29 14.94
N VAL A 157 -6.16 -18.72 15.93
CA VAL A 157 -5.00 -19.60 15.69
C VAL A 157 -5.44 -21.04 15.40
N LEU A 158 -6.60 -21.45 15.92
CA LEU A 158 -7.16 -22.79 15.75
C LEU A 158 -7.99 -22.94 14.47
N LEU A 159 -8.00 -21.96 13.57
CA LEU A 159 -8.65 -22.11 12.27
C LEU A 159 -7.97 -23.24 11.48
N GLU A 160 -8.72 -24.32 11.24
CA GLU A 160 -8.25 -25.49 10.52
C GLU A 160 -8.67 -25.46 9.05
N PHE A 161 -7.67 -25.39 8.17
CA PHE A 161 -7.85 -25.47 6.73
C PHE A 161 -7.21 -26.75 6.21
N GLY A 162 -8.03 -27.67 5.70
CA GLY A 162 -7.57 -28.94 5.14
C GLY A 162 -6.79 -28.72 3.84
N ILE A 163 -5.71 -29.48 3.65
CA ILE A 163 -4.98 -29.52 2.39
C ILE A 163 -5.77 -30.40 1.41
N PRO A 164 -6.24 -29.88 0.27
CA PRO A 164 -6.95 -30.70 -0.71
C PRO A 164 -6.04 -31.83 -1.22
N GLN A 165 -6.41 -33.08 -0.97
CA GLN A 165 -5.64 -34.24 -1.42
C GLN A 165 -6.10 -34.67 -2.82
N ALA A 166 -5.14 -34.81 -3.75
CA ALA A 166 -5.34 -35.47 -5.02
C ALA A 166 -4.64 -36.83 -4.96
N SER A 167 -5.25 -37.88 -4.42
CA SER A 167 -4.60 -39.20 -4.36
C SER A 167 -5.59 -40.38 -4.36
N PRO A 168 -5.23 -41.50 -5.03
CA PRO A 168 -6.01 -42.74 -5.04
C PRO A 168 -5.95 -43.49 -3.69
N PRO A 169 -6.87 -44.45 -3.45
CA PRO A 169 -7.02 -45.11 -2.15
C PRO A 169 -5.86 -46.07 -1.77
N PRO A 170 -5.54 -46.22 -0.47
CA PRO A 170 -6.13 -45.50 0.66
C PRO A 170 -5.55 -44.08 0.83
N PRO A 171 -6.38 -43.08 1.17
CA PRO A 171 -5.92 -41.72 1.33
C PRO A 171 -4.99 -41.60 2.56
N PRO A 172 -3.90 -40.81 2.48
CA PRO A 172 -3.12 -40.46 3.66
C PRO A 172 -3.98 -39.70 4.69
N PRO A 173 -3.58 -39.66 5.98
CA PRO A 173 -4.33 -38.95 7.01
C PRO A 173 -4.56 -37.49 6.60
N PRO A 174 -5.72 -36.91 6.95
CA PRO A 174 -6.04 -35.53 6.60
C PRO A 174 -4.98 -34.61 7.20
N GLN A 175 -4.35 -33.82 6.33
CA GLN A 175 -3.37 -32.81 6.72
C GLN A 175 -4.04 -31.44 6.69
N THR A 176 -3.66 -30.58 7.63
CA THR A 176 -4.05 -29.18 7.61
C THR A 176 -2.84 -28.31 7.30
N TYR A 177 -3.08 -27.15 6.70
CA TYR A 177 -2.01 -26.18 6.50
C TYR A 177 -1.42 -25.74 7.84
N GLU A 178 -0.11 -25.58 7.86
CA GLU A 178 0.57 -24.89 8.96
C GLU A 178 0.29 -23.39 8.87
N ALA A 179 0.28 -22.71 10.01
CA ALA A 179 0.06 -21.27 10.05
C ALA A 179 0.74 -20.61 11.24
N VAL A 180 1.05 -19.33 11.08
CA VAL A 180 1.48 -18.45 12.17
C VAL A 180 0.51 -17.29 12.30
N LEU A 181 -0.11 -17.13 13.47
CA LEU A 181 -0.91 -15.96 13.81
C LEU A 181 0.01 -14.86 14.35
N ASP A 182 -0.10 -13.68 13.76
CA ASP A 182 0.60 -12.46 14.18
C ASP A 182 -0.40 -11.49 14.79
N SER A 183 -0.34 -11.36 16.12
CA SER A 183 -1.22 -10.46 16.87
C SER A 183 -0.88 -8.98 16.69
N LEU A 184 0.30 -8.65 16.12
CA LEU A 184 0.66 -7.27 15.82
C LEU A 184 0.09 -6.78 14.48
N ALA A 185 -0.57 -7.66 13.73
CA ALA A 185 -1.15 -7.36 12.44
C ALA A 185 -2.66 -7.08 12.51
N GLY A 186 -3.24 -6.75 11.36
CA GLY A 186 -4.66 -6.45 11.21
C GLY A 186 -4.90 -5.64 9.96
N PHE A 187 -5.73 -4.60 10.04
CA PHE A 187 -5.99 -3.71 8.90
C PHE A 187 -6.24 -2.26 9.32
N THR A 188 -6.05 -1.34 8.38
CA THR A 188 -6.39 0.08 8.53
C THR A 188 -7.56 0.44 7.64
N LYS A 189 -8.54 1.18 8.14
CA LYS A 189 -9.64 1.75 7.37
C LYS A 189 -9.12 2.89 6.49
N CYS A 190 -8.71 2.59 5.27
CA CYS A 190 -7.78 3.41 4.48
C CYS A 190 -8.41 4.74 4.04
N SER A 191 -9.63 4.70 3.49
CA SER A 191 -10.38 5.90 3.11
C SER A 191 -10.68 6.81 4.30
N GLU A 192 -11.18 6.24 5.40
CA GLU A 192 -11.45 6.99 6.64
C GLU A 192 -10.19 7.62 7.23
N ALA A 193 -9.06 6.89 7.15
CA ALA A 193 -7.77 7.40 7.57
C ALA A 193 -7.29 8.57 6.69
N CYS A 194 -7.44 8.48 5.37
CA CYS A 194 -7.15 9.60 4.47
C CYS A 194 -8.03 10.81 4.79
N ALA A 195 -9.34 10.62 5.01
CA ALA A 195 -10.25 11.68 5.43
C ALA A 195 -9.80 12.32 6.75
N TYR A 196 -9.40 11.52 7.74
CA TYR A 196 -8.89 12.02 9.01
C TYR A 196 -7.63 12.88 8.84
N PHE A 197 -6.64 12.42 8.07
CA PHE A 197 -5.43 13.19 7.83
C PHE A 197 -5.67 14.45 7.00
N TYR A 198 -6.63 14.41 6.08
CA TYR A 198 -7.10 15.59 5.35
C TYR A 198 -7.67 16.66 6.31
N GLN A 199 -8.59 16.26 7.20
CA GLN A 199 -9.13 17.17 8.21
C GLN A 199 -8.08 17.68 9.18
N LEU A 200 -7.12 16.83 9.57
CA LEU A 200 -5.99 17.22 10.41
C LEU A 200 -5.10 18.27 9.73
N ALA A 201 -4.84 18.12 8.43
CA ALA A 201 -4.07 19.07 7.63
C ALA A 201 -4.81 20.41 7.50
N LEU A 202 -6.13 20.39 7.24
CA LEU A 202 -6.95 21.60 7.19
C LEU A 202 -6.89 22.39 8.50
N ARG A 203 -7.00 21.72 9.65
CA ARG A 203 -6.88 22.36 10.97
C ARG A 203 -5.51 23.00 11.22
N GLN A 204 -4.48 22.54 10.53
CA GLN A 204 -3.12 23.11 10.61
C GLN A 204 -2.88 24.23 9.57
N GLY A 205 -3.90 24.61 8.80
CA GLY A 205 -3.80 25.69 7.81
C GLY A 205 -3.25 25.28 6.44
N VAL A 206 -3.18 23.97 6.15
CA VAL A 206 -2.84 23.48 4.82
C VAL A 206 -3.94 23.87 3.83
N THR A 207 -3.54 24.44 2.69
CA THR A 207 -4.48 24.80 1.61
C THR A 207 -4.63 23.63 0.64
N PHE A 208 -5.85 23.34 0.20
CA PHE A 208 -6.12 22.30 -0.79
C PHE A 208 -6.75 22.87 -2.07
N ARG A 209 -6.37 22.30 -3.21
CA ARG A 209 -6.92 22.56 -4.54
C ARG A 209 -7.33 21.23 -5.16
N PHE A 210 -8.64 21.01 -5.27
CA PHE A 210 -9.20 19.77 -5.77
C PHE A 210 -9.95 19.95 -7.09
N GLY A 211 -10.08 18.85 -7.82
CA GLY A 211 -10.87 18.75 -9.04
C GLY A 211 -10.05 18.63 -10.32
N PRO A 212 -10.69 18.19 -11.42
CA PRO A 212 -10.01 17.75 -12.64
C PRO A 212 -9.31 18.87 -13.42
N GLU A 213 -9.56 20.12 -13.06
CA GLU A 213 -8.95 21.31 -13.67
C GLU A 213 -8.06 22.03 -12.65
N ARG A 214 -8.66 22.64 -11.63
CA ARG A 214 -7.98 23.47 -10.62
C ARG A 214 -6.99 22.74 -9.71
N GLY A 215 -7.18 21.44 -9.50
CA GLY A 215 -6.32 20.60 -8.67
C GLY A 215 -5.48 19.61 -9.48
N ALA A 216 -5.81 19.43 -10.76
CA ALA A 216 -5.06 18.53 -11.62
C ALA A 216 -3.77 19.20 -12.09
N PHE A 217 -2.65 18.58 -11.78
CA PHE A 217 -1.34 19.01 -12.25
C PHE A 217 -1.23 18.92 -13.78
N ASP A 218 -0.58 19.92 -14.37
CA ASP A 218 -0.23 19.95 -15.78
C ASP A 218 1.29 19.86 -16.01
N SER A 219 2.05 20.82 -15.47
CA SER A 219 3.48 20.96 -15.75
C SER A 219 4.24 21.68 -14.62
N ILE A 220 5.56 21.49 -14.58
CA ILE A 220 6.45 22.20 -13.65
C ILE A 220 6.78 23.58 -14.23
N ILE A 221 6.78 24.61 -13.38
CA ILE A 221 7.32 25.92 -13.76
C ILE A 221 8.81 25.91 -13.44
N GLU A 222 9.63 26.11 -14.46
CA GLU A 222 11.09 26.09 -14.34
C GLU A 222 11.67 27.49 -14.59
N ASP A 223 12.67 27.88 -13.80
CA ASP A 223 13.55 29.01 -14.15
C ASP A 223 14.75 28.49 -14.96
N GLY A 224 15.28 29.34 -15.85
CA GLY A 224 16.37 29.01 -16.78
C GLY A 224 17.61 28.41 -16.09
N PRO A 225 18.51 27.77 -16.86
CA PRO A 225 19.58 26.94 -16.30
C PRO A 225 20.41 27.73 -15.27
N SER A 226 20.50 27.18 -14.07
CA SER A 226 21.42 27.69 -13.04
C SER A 226 22.87 27.62 -13.53
N THR A 227 23.78 28.28 -12.83
CA THR A 227 25.23 28.32 -13.11
C THR A 227 25.91 26.94 -13.27
N ALA A 228 25.21 25.84 -12.93
CA ALA A 228 25.67 24.45 -13.06
C ALA A 228 24.93 23.61 -14.13
N GLY A 229 24.13 24.22 -15.02
CA GLY A 229 23.40 23.50 -16.08
C GLY A 229 22.19 22.67 -15.59
N ARG A 230 21.83 22.76 -14.31
CA ARG A 230 20.64 22.15 -13.72
C ARG A 230 19.45 23.11 -13.78
N ARG A 231 18.25 22.57 -14.02
CA ARG A 231 16.98 23.30 -14.01
C ARG A 231 16.56 23.58 -12.57
N ARG A 232 15.82 24.66 -12.32
CA ARG A 232 15.28 24.95 -10.99
C ARG A 232 13.75 24.98 -11.06
N ALA A 233 13.09 24.18 -10.23
CA ALA A 233 11.63 24.21 -10.13
C ALA A 233 11.21 25.38 -9.24
N VAL A 234 10.30 26.22 -9.74
CA VAL A 234 9.85 27.44 -9.05
C VAL A 234 8.33 27.50 -8.87
N GLY A 235 7.65 26.44 -9.28
CA GLY A 235 6.22 26.29 -9.15
C GLY A 235 5.66 25.15 -9.98
N LEU A 236 4.34 25.13 -10.12
CA LEU A 236 3.61 24.23 -11.00
C LEU A 236 2.46 24.97 -11.70
N LYS A 237 2.02 24.41 -12.81
CA LYS A 237 0.78 24.76 -13.49
C LYS A 237 -0.26 23.66 -13.30
N THR A 238 -1.51 24.08 -13.17
CA THR A 238 -2.69 23.21 -13.15
C THR A 238 -3.39 23.21 -14.50
N LYS A 239 -4.29 22.26 -14.73
CA LYS A 239 -5.02 22.07 -16.00
C LYS A 239 -5.98 23.22 -16.36
N ASP A 240 -6.26 24.11 -15.41
CA ASP A 240 -6.94 25.39 -15.63
C ASP A 240 -6.00 26.53 -16.06
N GLU A 241 -4.75 26.21 -16.41
CA GLU A 241 -3.67 27.14 -16.80
C GLU A 241 -3.19 28.07 -15.66
N ALA A 242 -3.68 27.90 -14.43
CA ALA A 242 -3.22 28.69 -13.29
C ALA A 242 -1.78 28.33 -12.91
N SER A 243 -1.00 29.36 -12.56
CA SER A 243 0.41 29.21 -12.16
C SER A 243 0.58 29.41 -10.65
N HIS A 244 1.26 28.47 -9.99
CA HIS A 244 1.46 28.44 -8.55
C HIS A 244 2.95 28.43 -8.21
N ARG A 245 3.49 29.54 -7.68
CA ARG A 245 4.91 29.63 -7.29
C ARG A 245 5.16 29.07 -5.88
N ALA A 246 6.32 28.44 -5.68
CA ALA A 246 6.76 27.89 -4.38
C ALA A 246 8.30 27.92 -4.28
N ASP A 247 8.83 28.05 -3.05
CA ASP A 247 10.28 28.06 -2.78
C ASP A 247 10.91 26.68 -2.95
N VAL A 248 10.15 25.65 -2.57
CA VAL A 248 10.42 24.25 -2.86
C VAL A 248 9.17 23.71 -3.53
N VAL A 249 9.31 23.25 -4.77
CA VAL A 249 8.28 22.42 -5.37
C VAL A 249 8.53 21.02 -4.88
N VAL A 250 7.88 20.66 -3.79
CA VAL A 250 7.85 19.27 -3.38
C VAL A 250 6.87 18.59 -4.31
N VAL A 251 7.34 18.23 -5.51
CA VAL A 251 6.67 17.16 -6.24
C VAL A 251 6.95 15.88 -5.49
N VAL A 252 6.39 15.76 -4.28
CA VAL A 252 5.88 14.49 -3.89
C VAL A 252 5.06 14.12 -5.10
N VAL A 253 5.51 13.10 -5.81
CA VAL A 253 4.66 12.48 -6.77
C VAL A 253 3.64 11.78 -5.90
N VAL A 254 2.74 12.57 -5.29
CA VAL A 254 1.75 12.04 -4.40
C VAL A 254 0.82 11.36 -5.34
N VAL A 255 0.70 10.11 -5.00
CA VAL A 255 -0.38 9.23 -5.34
C VAL A 255 -1.72 9.88 -5.00
N ALA A 256 -2.24 10.73 -5.87
CA ALA A 256 -3.51 10.46 -6.56
C ALA A 256 -3.31 10.27 -8.07
N ALA A 257 -2.07 10.45 -8.50
CA ALA A 257 -1.54 9.97 -9.73
C ALA A 257 -0.50 8.87 -9.40
N GLY A 258 -0.75 7.95 -8.46
CA GLY A 258 0.34 7.11 -7.92
C GLY A 258 1.02 6.31 -9.00
N SER A 259 0.22 5.50 -9.66
CA SER A 259 0.55 4.84 -10.90
C SER A 259 0.69 5.78 -12.11
N PHE A 260 0.55 7.09 -11.94
CA PHE A 260 0.85 8.11 -12.94
C PHE A 260 2.15 8.87 -12.62
N SER A 261 2.94 8.41 -11.63
CA SER A 261 4.10 9.17 -11.15
C SER A 261 5.14 9.41 -12.24
N THR A 262 5.36 8.38 -13.06
CA THR A 262 6.27 8.44 -14.21
C THR A 262 5.79 9.41 -15.29
N GLN A 263 4.49 9.69 -15.35
CA GLN A 263 3.85 10.57 -16.33
C GLN A 263 3.93 12.02 -15.89
N LEU A 264 3.98 12.28 -14.58
CA LEU A 264 4.19 13.62 -14.02
C LEU A 264 5.67 14.01 -14.03
N LEU A 265 6.56 13.05 -13.74
CA LEU A 265 8.00 13.25 -13.72
C LEU A 265 8.72 12.08 -14.44
N PRO A 266 8.96 12.19 -15.76
CA PRO A 266 9.57 11.15 -16.58
C PRO A 266 10.94 10.66 -16.09
N GLU A 267 11.69 11.46 -15.34
CA GLU A 267 12.96 11.09 -14.71
C GLU A 267 12.84 9.90 -13.73
N LEU A 268 11.62 9.61 -13.26
CA LEU A 268 11.33 8.45 -12.41
C LEU A 268 11.16 7.15 -13.19
N SER A 269 11.08 7.16 -14.52
CA SER A 269 10.72 5.96 -15.30
C SER A 269 11.73 4.82 -15.16
N HIS A 270 12.99 5.13 -14.84
CA HIS A 270 13.97 4.10 -14.50
C HIS A 270 13.72 3.49 -13.12
N HIS A 271 13.27 4.27 -12.14
CA HIS A 271 13.13 3.85 -10.74
C HIS A 271 11.80 3.17 -10.44
N LEU A 272 10.76 3.51 -11.21
CA LEU A 272 9.37 3.21 -10.94
C LEU A 272 8.67 2.58 -12.14
N GLU A 273 7.67 1.77 -11.85
CA GLU A 273 6.77 1.21 -12.85
C GLU A 273 5.34 1.19 -12.32
N SER A 274 4.41 1.67 -13.13
CA SER A 274 2.98 1.58 -12.86
C SER A 274 2.53 0.13 -12.97
N SER A 275 1.92 -0.39 -11.92
CA SER A 275 1.42 -1.77 -11.90
C SER A 275 0.08 -1.86 -11.19
N ALA A 276 -0.72 -2.86 -11.56
CA ALA A 276 -2.03 -3.10 -10.97
C ALA A 276 -2.01 -4.37 -10.10
N GLY A 277 -2.57 -4.25 -8.90
CA GLY A 277 -3.04 -5.38 -8.12
C GLY A 277 -4.49 -5.70 -8.47
N SER A 278 -4.98 -6.85 -8.02
CA SER A 278 -6.37 -7.26 -8.25
C SER A 278 -7.10 -7.54 -6.94
N VAL A 279 -8.38 -7.18 -6.89
CA VAL A 279 -9.29 -7.55 -5.80
C VAL A 279 -10.62 -8.08 -6.35
N ALA A 280 -11.24 -8.96 -5.59
CA ALA A 280 -12.64 -9.35 -5.70
C ALA A 280 -13.32 -9.17 -4.34
N THR A 281 -14.63 -8.94 -4.35
CA THR A 281 -15.42 -8.83 -3.11
C THR A 281 -16.56 -9.84 -3.09
N PHE A 282 -16.97 -10.20 -1.88
CA PHE A 282 -18.23 -10.87 -1.56
C PHE A 282 -19.02 -9.96 -0.61
N LYS A 283 -20.34 -10.15 -0.54
CA LYS A 283 -21.23 -9.37 0.32
C LYS A 283 -22.03 -10.32 1.22
N ILE A 284 -21.98 -10.08 2.52
CA ILE A 284 -22.84 -10.74 3.51
C ILE A 284 -24.07 -9.87 3.75
N ASP A 285 -25.26 -10.48 3.69
CA ASP A 285 -26.48 -9.82 4.16
C ASP A 285 -26.43 -9.70 5.68
N LYS A 286 -26.66 -8.49 6.20
CA LYS A 286 -26.68 -8.20 7.65
C LYS A 286 -27.71 -9.03 8.43
N ARG A 287 -28.71 -9.60 7.74
CA ARG A 287 -29.69 -10.51 8.33
C ARG A 287 -29.13 -11.90 8.62
N ASP A 288 -28.06 -12.31 7.94
CA ASP A 288 -27.36 -13.55 8.24
C ASP A 288 -26.41 -13.34 9.43
N ALA A 289 -26.99 -13.42 10.63
CA ALA A 289 -26.25 -13.19 11.88
C ALA A 289 -25.06 -14.16 12.06
N ALA A 290 -25.15 -15.38 11.52
CA ALA A 290 -24.11 -16.38 11.64
C ALA A 290 -22.88 -16.00 10.80
N LEU A 291 -23.05 -15.66 9.52
CA LEU A 291 -21.95 -15.21 8.68
C LEU A 291 -21.44 -13.83 9.12
N TRP A 292 -22.34 -12.95 9.56
CA TRP A 292 -21.99 -11.62 10.03
C TRP A 292 -21.08 -11.65 11.26
N ASP A 293 -21.34 -12.57 12.21
CA ASP A 293 -20.49 -12.79 13.38
C ASP A 293 -19.21 -13.55 13.03
N LYS A 294 -19.31 -14.63 12.24
CA LYS A 294 -18.16 -15.46 11.82
C LYS A 294 -17.05 -14.63 11.17
N TYR A 295 -17.41 -13.75 10.25
CA TYR A 295 -16.45 -12.95 9.48
C TYR A 295 -16.14 -11.59 10.10
N SER A 296 -16.59 -11.34 11.34
CA SER A 296 -16.27 -10.12 12.09
C SER A 296 -14.76 -9.99 12.37
N PRO A 297 -14.19 -8.77 12.49
CA PRO A 297 -12.80 -8.57 12.89
C PRO A 297 -12.44 -9.21 14.24
N GLU A 298 -13.42 -9.39 15.13
CA GLU A 298 -13.27 -10.00 16.44
C GLU A 298 -12.95 -11.50 16.33
N ARG A 299 -13.60 -12.22 15.39
CA ARG A 299 -13.44 -13.67 15.21
C ARG A 299 -12.57 -14.07 14.02
N PHE A 300 -12.57 -13.29 12.96
CA PHE A 300 -11.85 -13.58 11.72
C PHE A 300 -10.58 -12.72 11.62
N PRO A 301 -9.38 -13.31 11.44
CA PRO A 301 -8.17 -12.54 11.22
C PRO A 301 -8.03 -12.15 9.73
N VAL A 302 -7.08 -11.29 9.41
CA VAL A 302 -6.58 -11.22 8.03
C VAL A 302 -5.94 -12.57 7.71
N ILE A 303 -6.26 -13.19 6.57
CA ILE A 303 -5.59 -14.43 6.15
C ILE A 303 -4.76 -14.15 4.91
N THR A 304 -3.51 -14.60 4.89
CA THR A 304 -2.71 -14.69 3.66
C THR A 304 -2.31 -16.12 3.42
N TRP A 305 -2.28 -16.50 2.15
CA TRP A 305 -1.82 -17.81 1.72
C TRP A 305 -1.07 -17.70 0.40
N ARG A 306 -0.20 -18.69 0.16
CA ARG A 306 0.48 -18.88 -1.12
C ARG A 306 0.20 -20.30 -1.58
N SER A 307 -0.06 -20.46 -2.87
CA SER A 307 -0.34 -21.79 -3.43
C SER A 307 0.90 -22.69 -3.55
N ALA A 308 2.10 -22.13 -3.36
CA ALA A 308 3.37 -22.83 -3.40
C ALA A 308 4.42 -22.09 -2.57
N ALA A 309 5.50 -22.78 -2.21
CA ALA A 309 6.67 -22.16 -1.59
C ALA A 309 7.25 -21.05 -2.50
N ARG A 310 8.00 -20.13 -1.90
CA ARG A 310 8.66 -19.06 -2.66
C ARG A 310 9.78 -19.65 -3.53
N ASP A 311 9.79 -19.33 -4.81
CA ASP A 311 10.91 -19.65 -5.70
C ASP A 311 12.17 -18.88 -5.22
N PRO A 312 13.35 -19.51 -5.14
CA PRO A 312 14.64 -18.84 -4.91
C PRO A 312 14.89 -17.61 -5.81
N SER A 313 14.31 -17.58 -7.01
CA SER A 313 14.37 -16.42 -7.93
C SER A 313 13.54 -15.21 -7.50
N GLY A 314 12.72 -15.36 -6.46
CA GLY A 314 11.86 -14.30 -5.94
C GLY A 314 10.56 -14.08 -6.71
N LYS A 315 10.30 -14.86 -7.78
CA LYS A 315 9.01 -14.84 -8.51
C LYS A 315 7.87 -15.26 -7.57
N ASP A 316 6.95 -14.32 -7.32
CA ASP A 316 5.90 -14.47 -6.32
C ASP A 316 4.94 -15.61 -6.69
N SER A 317 4.99 -16.68 -5.90
CA SER A 317 4.03 -17.79 -5.96
C SER A 317 2.66 -17.30 -5.48
N ARG A 318 1.82 -16.85 -6.44
CA ARG A 318 0.36 -16.63 -6.35
C ARG A 318 -0.17 -16.30 -4.93
N GLY A 319 0.34 -15.25 -4.31
CA GLY A 319 -0.11 -14.81 -2.99
C GLY A 319 -1.55 -14.30 -3.06
N VAL A 320 -2.44 -14.85 -2.24
CA VAL A 320 -3.83 -14.39 -2.07
C VAL A 320 -4.04 -14.04 -0.60
N TYR A 321 -4.87 -13.04 -0.34
CA TYR A 321 -5.25 -12.66 1.00
C TYR A 321 -6.73 -12.31 1.09
N VAL A 322 -7.29 -12.40 2.29
CA VAL A 322 -8.65 -11.91 2.61
C VAL A 322 -8.59 -11.06 3.89
N LEU A 323 -9.42 -10.02 3.92
CA LEU A 323 -9.67 -9.24 5.13
C LEU A 323 -10.99 -9.66 5.78
N PRO A 324 -11.14 -9.45 7.11
CA PRO A 324 -12.43 -9.60 7.78
C PRO A 324 -13.51 -8.72 7.11
N ARG A 325 -14.78 -8.98 7.42
CA ARG A 325 -15.87 -8.19 6.86
C ARG A 325 -15.73 -6.72 7.27
N ALA A 326 -16.04 -5.83 6.34
CA ALA A 326 -16.27 -4.43 6.62
C ALA A 326 -17.63 -4.20 7.30
N VAL A 327 -17.86 -2.97 7.77
CA VAL A 327 -19.09 -2.56 8.48
C VAL A 327 -20.36 -2.71 7.64
N ASP A 328 -20.23 -2.68 6.32
CA ASP A 328 -21.32 -2.81 5.35
C ASP A 328 -21.50 -4.25 4.83
N GLY A 329 -20.76 -5.22 5.39
CA GLY A 329 -20.82 -6.63 5.03
C GLY A 329 -19.93 -7.05 3.86
N LEU A 330 -19.06 -6.18 3.34
CA LEU A 330 -18.11 -6.55 2.29
C LEU A 330 -16.96 -7.39 2.83
N ILE A 331 -16.65 -8.51 2.18
CA ILE A 331 -15.41 -9.28 2.36
C ILE A 331 -14.55 -9.06 1.13
N LYS A 332 -13.31 -8.61 1.33
CA LYS A 332 -12.39 -8.33 0.24
C LYS A 332 -11.28 -9.36 0.16
N VAL A 333 -11.13 -9.96 -1.01
CA VAL A 333 -10.06 -10.91 -1.36
C VAL A 333 -9.14 -10.27 -2.38
N GLY A 334 -7.85 -10.18 -2.08
CA GLY A 334 -6.85 -9.59 -2.96
C GLY A 334 -5.86 -10.62 -3.48
N PHE A 335 -5.45 -10.45 -4.74
CA PHE A 335 -4.43 -11.26 -5.38
C PHE A 335 -3.17 -10.42 -5.64
N ARG A 336 -2.03 -10.92 -5.16
CA ARG A 336 -0.70 -10.29 -5.31
C ARG A 336 0.24 -11.09 -6.21
N GLY A 337 -0.18 -12.24 -6.73
CA GLY A 337 0.69 -13.12 -7.51
C GLY A 337 1.23 -12.49 -8.78
N ILE A 338 0.40 -11.71 -9.48
CA ILE A 338 0.78 -11.02 -10.71
C ILE A 338 0.48 -9.54 -10.53
N LYS A 339 1.49 -8.70 -10.80
CA LYS A 339 1.35 -7.24 -10.82
C LYS A 339 1.21 -6.80 -12.26
N PHE A 340 -0.01 -6.58 -12.73
CA PHE A 340 -0.26 -6.34 -14.15
C PHE A 340 0.28 -4.98 -14.61
N THR A 341 0.84 -4.91 -15.81
CA THR A 341 1.33 -3.69 -16.44
C THR A 341 0.53 -3.40 -17.71
N ASN A 342 0.56 -2.16 -18.17
CA ASN A 342 -0.10 -1.76 -19.41
C ASN A 342 0.86 -0.86 -20.19
N PHE A 343 1.70 -1.49 -21.01
CA PHE A 343 2.74 -0.80 -21.75
C PHE A 343 2.18 -0.02 -22.94
N GLN A 344 2.36 1.30 -22.92
CA GLN A 344 1.97 2.22 -23.98
C GLN A 344 3.21 2.95 -24.52
N PRO A 345 3.18 3.49 -25.76
CA PRO A 345 4.28 4.30 -26.29
C PRO A 345 4.66 5.43 -25.33
N ALA A 346 5.94 5.56 -25.02
CA ALA A 346 6.43 6.61 -24.14
C ALA A 346 6.61 7.93 -24.94
N PRO A 347 6.28 9.10 -24.36
CA PRO A 347 6.51 10.40 -24.99
C PRO A 347 7.98 10.62 -25.41
N SER A 348 8.19 11.48 -26.42
CA SER A 348 9.52 11.94 -26.80
C SER A 348 10.20 12.65 -25.62
N GLY A 349 11.50 12.39 -25.42
CA GLY A 349 12.26 12.96 -24.29
C GLY A 349 12.14 12.22 -22.95
N THR A 350 11.36 11.14 -22.86
CA THR A 350 11.34 10.27 -21.67
C THR A 350 12.74 9.66 -21.45
N GLY A 351 13.30 9.84 -20.24
CA GLY A 351 14.68 9.44 -19.93
C GLY A 351 14.94 7.94 -20.06
N PHE A 352 14.07 7.11 -19.48
CA PHE A 352 14.16 5.64 -19.60
C PHE A 352 12.88 5.05 -20.19
N LYS A 353 13.04 4.07 -21.10
CA LYS A 353 11.97 3.36 -21.80
C LYS A 353 12.33 1.87 -21.94
N GLN A 354 11.33 1.01 -22.09
CA GLN A 354 11.49 -0.41 -22.42
C GLN A 354 10.79 -0.69 -23.74
N ASP A 355 11.57 -0.99 -24.79
CA ASP A 355 11.10 -1.13 -26.17
C ASP A 355 10.23 0.06 -26.63
N GLU A 356 10.72 1.29 -26.42
CA GLU A 356 10.01 2.56 -26.66
C GLU A 356 8.68 2.74 -25.89
N LYS A 357 8.42 1.90 -24.88
CA LYS A 357 7.20 1.92 -24.08
C LYS A 357 7.48 2.12 -22.59
N TRP A 358 6.41 2.47 -21.88
CA TRP A 358 6.35 2.50 -20.41
C TRP A 358 4.97 2.05 -19.94
N SER A 359 4.88 1.56 -18.70
CA SER A 359 3.59 1.12 -18.14
C SER A 359 2.79 2.33 -17.63
N VAL A 360 1.53 2.45 -18.09
CA VAL A 360 0.59 3.49 -17.66
C VAL A 360 -0.72 2.87 -17.16
N PRO A 361 -1.46 3.53 -16.27
CA PRO A 361 -2.70 2.97 -15.74
C PRO A 361 -3.75 2.78 -16.84
N LEU A 362 -4.50 1.69 -16.75
CA LEU A 362 -5.69 1.49 -17.58
C LEU A 362 -6.75 2.56 -17.26
N PRO A 363 -7.65 2.89 -18.21
CA PRO A 363 -8.83 3.68 -17.93
C PRO A 363 -9.71 3.07 -16.82
N PRO A 364 -10.47 3.88 -16.05
CA PRO A 364 -11.29 3.36 -14.94
C PRO A 364 -12.32 2.30 -15.36
N ALA A 365 -12.91 2.43 -16.54
CA ALA A 365 -13.87 1.47 -17.08
C ALA A 365 -13.26 0.07 -17.26
N ASP A 366 -12.01 0.01 -17.73
CA ASP A 366 -11.28 -1.24 -17.99
C ASP A 366 -10.74 -1.88 -16.71
N CYS A 367 -10.70 -1.12 -15.60
CA CYS A 367 -10.28 -1.62 -14.30
C CYS A 367 -11.37 -2.42 -13.57
N ARG A 368 -12.60 -2.51 -14.09
CA ARG A 368 -13.69 -3.26 -13.42
C ARG A 368 -13.57 -4.77 -13.57
N ALA A 369 -12.86 -5.24 -14.60
CA ALA A 369 -12.59 -6.66 -14.82
C ALA A 369 -11.20 -7.04 -14.31
N VAL A 370 -11.08 -8.25 -13.76
CA VAL A 370 -9.79 -8.86 -13.42
C VAL A 370 -9.47 -10.00 -14.39
N PRO A 371 -8.19 -10.20 -14.78
CA PRO A 371 -7.79 -11.28 -15.69
C PRO A 371 -8.13 -12.68 -15.18
N GLU A 372 -8.30 -13.65 -16.09
CA GLU A 372 -8.69 -15.03 -15.73
C GLU A 372 -7.74 -15.72 -14.72
N PRO A 373 -6.39 -15.62 -14.84
CA PRO A 373 -5.49 -16.21 -13.85
C PRO A 373 -5.71 -15.69 -12.43
N THR A 374 -6.14 -14.43 -12.30
CA THR A 374 -6.54 -13.83 -11.02
C THR A 374 -7.84 -14.45 -10.51
N ARG A 375 -8.84 -14.60 -11.38
CA ARG A 375 -10.14 -15.20 -11.03
C ARG A 375 -9.95 -16.62 -10.52
N GLU A 376 -9.19 -17.44 -11.24
CA GLU A 376 -8.85 -18.81 -10.83
C GLU A 376 -8.14 -18.86 -9.48
N ALA A 377 -7.14 -17.99 -9.26
CA ALA A 377 -6.39 -17.95 -8.01
C ALA A 377 -7.27 -17.57 -6.82
N ILE A 378 -8.14 -16.56 -6.98
CA ILE A 378 -9.10 -16.14 -5.95
C ILE A 378 -10.12 -17.25 -5.70
N ARG A 379 -10.68 -17.87 -6.75
CA ARG A 379 -11.63 -18.98 -6.62
C ARG A 379 -11.05 -20.16 -5.85
N ARG A 380 -9.82 -20.55 -6.15
CA ARG A 380 -9.10 -21.60 -5.41
C ARG A 380 -8.87 -21.23 -3.96
N PHE A 381 -8.55 -19.98 -3.66
CA PHE A 381 -8.40 -19.53 -2.28
C PHE A 381 -9.75 -19.59 -1.54
N VAL A 382 -10.81 -19.06 -2.15
CA VAL A 382 -12.16 -19.03 -1.58
C VAL A 382 -12.66 -20.45 -1.28
N SER A 383 -12.45 -21.40 -2.19
CA SER A 383 -12.85 -22.81 -2.00
C SER A 383 -12.11 -23.54 -0.85
N ILE A 384 -11.10 -22.92 -0.26
CA ILE A 384 -10.34 -23.48 0.87
C ILE A 384 -10.65 -22.70 2.16
N PHE A 385 -10.60 -21.38 2.10
CA PHE A 385 -10.62 -20.51 3.29
C PHE A 385 -11.98 -19.88 3.58
N LEU A 386 -12.88 -19.85 2.59
CA LEU A 386 -14.16 -19.15 2.62
C LEU A 386 -15.26 -20.05 2.03
N LEU A 387 -15.43 -21.25 2.60
CA LEU A 387 -16.25 -22.33 2.02
C LEU A 387 -17.69 -21.91 1.71
N GLU A 388 -18.28 -21.01 2.51
CA GLU A 388 -19.64 -20.51 2.27
C GLU A 388 -19.78 -19.67 0.99
N PHE A 389 -18.66 -19.22 0.41
CA PHE A 389 -18.60 -18.45 -0.83
C PHE A 389 -18.00 -19.24 -2.01
N ALA A 390 -17.72 -20.54 -1.85
CA ALA A 390 -17.09 -21.36 -2.88
C ALA A 390 -17.84 -21.27 -4.23
N ASP A 391 -19.16 -21.36 -4.17
CA ASP A 391 -20.07 -21.31 -5.34
C ASP A 391 -20.71 -19.93 -5.56
N ALA A 392 -20.41 -18.93 -4.71
CA ALA A 392 -21.02 -17.61 -4.80
C ALA A 392 -20.37 -16.76 -5.90
N ASP A 393 -21.13 -15.96 -6.65
CA ASP A 393 -20.54 -14.99 -7.58
C ASP A 393 -19.80 -13.86 -6.86
N PHE A 394 -18.79 -13.30 -7.52
CA PHE A 394 -18.14 -12.09 -7.02
C PHE A 394 -19.14 -10.94 -7.02
N ASN A 395 -19.30 -10.27 -5.87
CA ASN A 395 -20.10 -9.07 -5.76
C ASN A 395 -19.50 -7.92 -6.61
N SER A 396 -18.18 -7.78 -6.60
CA SER A 396 -17.46 -6.88 -7.51
C SER A 396 -16.01 -7.32 -7.71
N THR A 397 -15.39 -6.83 -8.78
CA THR A 397 -13.95 -6.99 -9.04
C THR A 397 -13.33 -5.65 -9.40
N LYS A 398 -12.05 -5.45 -9.08
CA LYS A 398 -11.32 -4.23 -9.42
C LYS A 398 -9.82 -4.49 -9.60
N LEU A 399 -9.26 -3.97 -10.68
CA LEU A 399 -7.84 -3.68 -10.81
C LEU A 399 -7.56 -2.32 -10.18
N PHE A 400 -6.63 -2.29 -9.24
CA PHE A 400 -6.22 -1.04 -8.59
C PHE A 400 -4.74 -0.79 -8.86
N TRP A 401 -4.45 0.43 -9.29
CA TRP A 401 -3.12 0.80 -9.76
C TRP A 401 -2.28 1.42 -8.66
N HIS A 402 -1.02 1.02 -8.60
CA HIS A 402 0.00 1.55 -7.71
C HIS A 402 1.34 1.61 -8.46
N THR A 403 2.42 1.86 -7.72
CA THR A 403 3.75 2.02 -8.29
C THR A 403 4.71 1.12 -7.56
N ASP A 404 5.37 0.25 -8.32
CA ASP A 404 6.48 -0.54 -7.82
C ASP A 404 7.79 0.19 -8.04
N SER A 405 8.71 0.05 -7.08
CA SER A 405 10.10 0.45 -7.24
C SER A 405 10.99 -0.76 -7.50
N LEU A 406 12.25 -0.47 -7.85
CA LEU A 406 13.31 -1.43 -8.18
C LEU A 406 13.44 -2.61 -7.19
N ASP A 407 13.26 -2.36 -5.89
CA ASP A 407 13.55 -3.30 -4.81
C ASP A 407 12.41 -3.44 -3.78
N ASN A 408 11.22 -2.91 -4.10
CA ASN A 408 10.09 -2.74 -3.17
C ASN A 408 10.41 -1.85 -1.94
N SER A 409 11.27 -0.84 -2.09
CA SER A 409 11.48 0.23 -1.10
C SER A 409 11.02 1.58 -1.65
N PHE A 410 10.46 2.45 -0.81
CA PHE A 410 9.97 3.77 -1.25
C PHE A 410 11.09 4.64 -1.83
N VAL A 411 10.75 5.55 -2.74
CA VAL A 411 11.67 6.54 -3.30
C VAL A 411 11.30 7.89 -2.68
N ILE A 412 12.09 8.33 -1.71
CA ILE A 412 11.88 9.56 -0.94
C ILE A 412 13.19 10.34 -0.89
N ASP A 413 13.36 11.29 -1.81
CA ASP A 413 14.61 12.05 -1.97
C ASP A 413 14.46 13.30 -2.84
N HIS A 414 15.49 14.13 -2.88
CA HIS A 414 15.62 15.19 -3.88
C HIS A 414 15.89 14.61 -5.28
N VAL A 415 15.38 15.28 -6.31
CA VAL A 415 15.59 14.87 -7.71
C VAL A 415 16.90 15.48 -8.22
N PRO A 416 17.93 14.67 -8.57
CA PRO A 416 19.28 15.19 -8.85
C PRO A 416 19.39 16.16 -10.02
N THR A 417 18.45 16.09 -10.98
CA THR A 417 18.41 16.96 -12.16
C THR A 417 17.95 18.38 -11.87
N TYR A 418 17.41 18.64 -10.66
CA TYR A 418 16.97 19.96 -10.23
C TYR A 418 17.95 20.58 -9.22
N ALA A 419 18.23 21.88 -9.38
CA ALA A 419 19.10 22.65 -8.52
C ALA A 419 18.44 22.97 -7.17
N ASP A 420 19.27 23.33 -6.18
CA ASP A 420 18.88 23.91 -4.88
C ASP A 420 17.87 23.08 -4.05
N GLY A 421 17.80 21.76 -4.29
CA GLY A 421 16.78 20.92 -3.67
C GLY A 421 15.35 21.36 -4.02
N SER A 422 15.17 22.10 -5.12
CA SER A 422 13.89 22.68 -5.53
C SER A 422 12.83 21.65 -5.94
N MET A 423 13.25 20.39 -6.09
CA MET A 423 12.41 19.25 -6.41
C MET A 423 12.67 18.10 -5.43
N PHE A 424 11.61 17.54 -4.86
CA PHE A 424 11.67 16.43 -3.90
C PHE A 424 10.52 15.46 -4.14
N VAL A 425 10.79 14.15 -4.18
CA VAL A 425 9.81 13.09 -4.42
C VAL A 425 9.54 12.27 -3.16
N ALA A 426 8.32 11.77 -2.98
CA ALA A 426 8.00 10.72 -2.02
C ALA A 426 6.93 9.76 -2.59
N THR A 427 7.39 8.64 -3.17
CA THR A 427 6.56 7.72 -3.96
C THR A 427 7.10 6.28 -3.90
N GLY A 428 6.70 5.40 -4.82
CA GLY A 428 7.18 4.02 -4.90
C GLY A 428 6.57 3.10 -3.85
N GLY A 429 5.29 3.31 -3.50
CA GLY A 429 4.60 2.63 -2.41
C GLY A 429 4.59 1.09 -2.48
N SER A 430 4.92 0.47 -3.61
CA SER A 430 5.24 -0.96 -3.81
C SER A 430 4.22 -1.93 -3.19
N GLY A 431 2.95 -1.50 -3.16
CA GLY A 431 1.84 -2.25 -2.57
C GLY A 431 1.88 -2.39 -1.05
N HIS A 432 2.65 -1.58 -0.32
CA HIS A 432 2.68 -1.59 1.16
C HIS A 432 2.70 -0.20 1.83
N GLY A 433 2.65 0.90 1.07
CA GLY A 433 2.72 2.27 1.61
C GLY A 433 1.59 2.67 2.56
N ALA A 434 0.36 2.17 2.37
CA ALA A 434 -0.83 2.65 3.08
C ALA A 434 -0.72 2.58 4.61
N LYS A 435 -0.15 1.48 5.12
CA LYS A 435 -0.03 1.27 6.57
C LYS A 435 0.84 2.32 7.26
N PHE A 436 1.74 2.98 6.54
CA PHE A 436 2.71 3.94 7.07
C PHE A 436 2.19 5.38 7.05
N LEU A 437 0.92 5.63 6.70
CA LEU A 437 0.32 6.97 6.68
C LEU A 437 0.67 7.82 7.92
N PRO A 438 0.69 7.29 9.17
CA PRO A 438 1.00 8.11 10.33
C PRO A 438 2.48 8.51 10.48
N VAL A 439 3.40 7.78 9.86
CA VAL A 439 4.86 7.95 10.05
C VAL A 439 5.60 8.38 8.78
N LEU A 440 4.99 8.29 7.60
CA LEU A 440 5.59 8.74 6.33
C LEU A 440 5.99 10.21 6.33
N GLY A 441 5.36 11.03 7.17
CA GLY A 441 5.71 12.43 7.38
C GLY A 441 7.12 12.66 7.91
N GLU A 442 7.81 11.64 8.42
CA GLU A 442 9.25 11.70 8.70
C GLU A 442 10.08 12.03 7.46
N ALA A 443 9.56 11.79 6.26
CA ALA A 443 10.15 12.26 5.01
C ALA A 443 10.42 13.78 4.98
N ALA A 444 9.70 14.58 5.77
CA ALA A 444 9.97 16.00 5.92
C ALA A 444 11.36 16.28 6.53
N ASP A 445 11.89 15.38 7.36
CA ASP A 445 13.26 15.48 7.87
C ASP A 445 14.29 15.27 6.74
N ILE A 446 14.04 14.31 5.85
CA ILE A 446 14.88 14.06 4.67
C ILE A 446 14.87 15.26 3.73
N LEU A 447 13.70 15.88 3.52
CA LEU A 447 13.57 17.09 2.72
C LEU A 447 14.40 18.27 3.27
N GLN A 448 14.51 18.38 4.60
CA GLN A 448 15.17 19.51 5.25
C GLN A 448 16.67 19.31 5.42
N ASN A 449 17.06 18.08 5.74
CA ASN A 449 18.40 17.75 6.21
C ASN A 449 19.17 16.85 5.23
N GLU A 450 18.54 16.41 4.13
CA GLU A 450 19.16 15.59 3.08
C GLU A 450 19.90 14.38 3.68
N ASP A 451 21.20 14.28 3.46
CA ASP A 451 22.06 13.21 3.97
C ASP A 451 22.35 13.30 5.48
N GLN A 452 22.03 14.42 6.13
CA GLN A 452 22.10 14.61 7.59
C GLN A 452 20.78 14.25 8.29
N SER A 453 19.81 13.68 7.57
CA SER A 453 18.56 13.21 8.17
C SER A 453 18.79 12.20 9.30
N THR A 454 17.99 12.33 10.35
CA THR A 454 17.99 11.42 11.51
C THR A 454 17.18 10.15 11.28
N SER A 455 16.41 10.09 10.18
CA SER A 455 15.62 8.91 9.85
C SER A 455 16.52 7.74 9.47
N PHE A 456 16.37 6.60 10.16
CA PHE A 456 17.07 5.36 9.80
C PHE A 456 16.66 4.83 8.42
N MET A 457 15.55 5.33 7.85
CA MET A 457 15.10 5.00 6.51
C MET A 457 15.80 5.80 5.41
N ARG A 458 16.55 6.87 5.75
CA ARG A 458 17.22 7.74 4.76
C ARG A 458 18.06 6.97 3.76
N SER A 459 18.87 6.01 4.21
CA SER A 459 19.71 5.17 3.33
C SER A 459 18.90 4.23 2.43
N HIS A 460 17.70 3.84 2.85
CA HIS A 460 16.83 2.91 2.13
C HIS A 460 15.88 3.60 1.14
N TRP A 461 15.62 4.89 1.32
CA TRP A 461 14.69 5.66 0.48
C TRP A 461 15.34 6.54 -0.58
N ARG A 462 16.68 6.54 -0.67
CA ARG A 462 17.42 7.40 -1.59
C ARG A 462 16.98 7.25 -3.05
N TRP A 463 17.23 8.30 -3.83
CA TRP A 463 17.31 8.19 -5.28
C TRP A 463 18.44 7.21 -5.65
N ARG A 464 18.20 6.32 -6.62
CA ARG A 464 19.02 5.11 -6.82
C ARG A 464 19.48 4.97 -8.26
N GLU A 465 20.59 5.61 -8.57
CA GLU A 465 21.24 5.45 -9.87
C GLU A 465 21.95 4.09 -9.95
N GLY A 466 21.75 3.35 -11.05
CA GLY A 466 22.52 2.14 -11.35
C GLY A 466 22.12 0.86 -10.60
N ILE A 467 20.99 0.87 -9.87
CA ILE A 467 20.43 -0.36 -9.30
C ILE A 467 19.71 -1.15 -10.39
N HIS A 468 19.90 -2.47 -10.40
CA HIS A 468 19.19 -3.37 -11.32
C HIS A 468 17.67 -3.27 -11.13
N ARG A 469 16.92 -3.18 -12.25
CA ARG A 469 15.46 -3.28 -12.26
C ARG A 469 15.05 -4.71 -11.90
N GLY A 470 14.80 -4.98 -10.62
CA GLY A 470 14.23 -6.24 -10.16
C GLY A 470 12.72 -6.13 -9.96
N ASN A 471 12.15 -7.08 -9.20
CA ASN A 471 10.73 -7.08 -8.80
C ASN A 471 9.75 -7.20 -10.00
N GLY A 472 10.21 -7.78 -11.10
CA GLY A 472 9.46 -7.98 -12.34
C GLY A 472 9.54 -6.79 -13.30
N LEU A 473 10.13 -5.66 -12.90
CA LEU A 473 10.28 -4.46 -13.75
C LEU A 473 11.22 -4.71 -14.94
N GLU A 474 12.05 -5.75 -14.86
CA GLU A 474 12.91 -6.25 -15.94
C GLU A 474 12.13 -6.92 -17.08
N GLU A 475 10.92 -7.42 -16.84
CA GLU A 475 10.20 -8.27 -17.81
C GLU A 475 9.70 -7.49 -19.04
N GLY A 476 9.47 -6.18 -18.90
CA GLY A 476 9.13 -5.28 -19.99
C GLY A 476 7.80 -5.59 -20.70
N PRO A 477 7.55 -5.00 -21.88
CA PRO A 477 6.28 -5.11 -22.60
C PRO A 477 5.98 -6.50 -23.17
N ASN A 478 7.00 -7.33 -23.36
CA ASN A 478 6.85 -8.71 -23.82
C ASN A 478 6.65 -9.71 -22.66
N GLY A 479 6.75 -9.23 -21.42
CA GLY A 479 6.60 -10.02 -20.21
C GLY A 479 5.18 -10.53 -19.95
N PRO A 480 5.03 -11.54 -19.08
CA PRO A 480 3.74 -12.12 -18.73
C PRO A 480 2.84 -11.18 -17.91
N ARG A 481 3.40 -10.11 -17.35
CA ARG A 481 2.67 -9.10 -16.58
C ARG A 481 1.89 -8.11 -17.46
N ASN A 482 2.27 -7.94 -18.73
CA ASN A 482 1.63 -6.95 -19.59
C ASN A 482 0.23 -7.40 -20.05
N SER A 483 -0.80 -6.75 -19.50
CA SER A 483 -2.20 -7.00 -19.83
C SER A 483 -2.73 -6.14 -20.98
N GLY A 484 -1.98 -5.12 -21.41
CA GLY A 484 -2.39 -4.21 -22.50
C GLY A 484 -2.13 -4.76 -23.90
N LYS A 485 -2.35 -6.05 -24.13
CA LYS A 485 -2.19 -6.70 -25.45
C LYS A 485 -3.38 -6.48 -26.36
#